data_AF-A0A2V6UD51-F1
#
_entry.id   AF-A0A2V6UD51-F1
#
_cell.length_a   1.000
_cell.length_b   1.000
_cell.length_c   1.000
_cell.angle_alpha   90.00
_cell.angle_beta   90.00
_cell.angle_gamma   90.00
#
_symmetry.space_group_name_H-M   'P 1'
#
loop_
_entity.id
_entity.type
_entity.pdbx_description
1 polymer ?
#
loop_
_entity_poly.entity_id
_entity_poly.type
_entity_poly.pdbx_seq_one_letter_code
_entity_poly.pdbx_strand_id
1 'polypeptide(L)' 'MVDPQQDIEPYLEAAAQKNMRVSHIIETHVQADHVSGARRLAEATGAPIFMHQAADVRFPHTDL' A
#
# COMPACT_ATOMS: atom_id res chain seq x y z
N MET A 1 -0.45 -3.83 -5.08
CA MET A 1 -0.66 -4.44 -3.76
C MET A 1 -1.98 -3.93 -3.21
N VAL A 2 -2.74 -4.78 -2.54
CA VAL A 2 -4.06 -4.44 -1.96
C VAL A 2 -3.98 -4.72 -0.47
N ASP A 3 -4.40 -3.77 0.36
CA ASP A 3 -4.43 -3.85 1.83
C ASP A 3 -3.13 -4.44 2.44
N PRO A 4 -1.96 -3.84 2.17
CA PRO A 4 -0.70 -4.37 2.70
C PRO A 4 -0.65 -4.27 4.23
N GLN A 5 -0.19 -5.33 4.89
CA GLN A 5 0.12 -5.31 6.32
C GLN A 5 1.38 -4.49 6.62
N GLN A 6 1.56 -4.13 7.89
CA GLN A 6 2.71 -3.34 8.35
C GLN A 6 4.08 -3.99 8.04
N ASP A 7 4.16 -5.32 8.10
CA ASP A 7 5.34 -6.09 7.67
C ASP A 7 5.32 -6.20 6.14
N ILE A 8 6.21 -5.47 5.47
CA ILE A 8 6.17 -5.29 4.01
C ILE A 8 7.21 -6.14 3.27
N GLU A 9 8.17 -6.67 4.02
CA GLU A 9 9.32 -7.42 3.54
C GLU A 9 8.89 -8.65 2.72
N PRO A 10 7.88 -9.45 3.13
CA PRO A 10 7.38 -10.56 2.31
C PRO A 10 6.87 -10.15 0.93
N TYR A 11 6.29 -8.95 0.80
CA TYR A 11 5.78 -8.45 -0.48
C TYR A 11 6.91 -8.04 -1.41
N LEU A 12 7.95 -7.38 -0.88
CA LEU A 12 9.12 -6.97 -1.65
C LEU A 12 9.90 -8.18 -2.14
N GLU A 13 10.11 -9.18 -1.28
CA GLU A 13 10.76 -10.44 -1.64
C GLU A 13 9.98 -11.20 -2.72
N ALA A 14 8.67 -11.34 -2.55
CA ALA A 14 7.83 -12.02 -3.53
C ALA A 14 7.82 -11.31 -4.89
N ALA A 15 7.86 -9.98 -4.91
CA ALA A 15 7.99 -9.21 -6.15
C ALA A 15 9.35 -9.43 -6.81
N ALA A 16 10.44 -9.34 -6.04
CA ALA A 16 11.80 -9.55 -6.53
C ALA A 16 12.01 -10.96 -7.12
N GLN A 17 11.54 -12.01 -6.43
CA GLN A 17 11.62 -13.40 -6.90
C GLN A 17 10.91 -13.63 -8.24
N LYS A 18 9.90 -12.82 -8.54
CA LYS A 18 9.11 -12.89 -9.77
C LYS A 18 9.57 -11.90 -10.85
N ASN A 19 10.67 -11.17 -10.63
CA ASN A 19 11.10 -10.05 -11.47
C ASN A 19 9.97 -9.01 -11.68
N MET A 20 9.16 -8.80 -10.65
CA MET A 20 8.07 -7.84 -10.62
C MET A 20 8.42 -6.65 -9.72
N ARG A 21 7.71 -5.55 -9.92
CA ARG A 21 7.75 -4.38 -9.04
C ARG A 21 6.34 -4.05 -8.57
N VAL A 22 6.22 -3.59 -7.32
CA VAL A 22 4.97 -2.98 -6.85
C VAL A 22 4.85 -1.63 -7.56
N SER A 23 3.87 -1.49 -8.44
CA SER A 23 3.65 -0.24 -9.18
C SER A 23 2.54 0.61 -8.58
N HIS A 24 1.60 0.00 -7.86
CA HIS A 24 0.42 0.65 -7.27
C HIS A 24 0.08 -0.03 -5.94
N ILE A 25 -0.41 0.76 -4.99
CA ILE A 25 -0.90 0.32 -3.69
C ILE A 25 -2.35 0.79 -3.56
N ILE A 26 -3.26 -0.10 -3.18
CA ILE A 26 -4.69 0.19 -3.05
C ILE A 26 -5.10 -0.20 -1.63
N GLU A 27 -5.73 0.72 -0.91
CA GLU A 27 -6.41 0.46 0.36
C GLU A 27 -7.92 0.42 0.09
N THR A 28 -8.56 -0.70 0.42
CA THR A 28 -9.99 -0.91 0.17
C THR A 28 -10.85 -0.09 1.12
N HIS A 29 -10.37 0.16 2.34
CA HIS A 29 -11.03 0.95 3.37
C HIS A 29 -10.01 1.42 4.42
N VAL A 30 -10.45 2.27 5.34
CA VAL A 30 -9.64 2.62 6.51
C VAL A 30 -9.62 1.42 7.46
N GLN A 31 -8.44 0.81 7.62
CA GLN A 31 -8.25 -0.37 8.46
C GLN A 31 -8.49 -0.04 9.94
N ALA A 32 -9.29 -0.86 10.63
CA ALA A 32 -9.61 -0.68 12.05
C ALA A 32 -9.04 -1.79 12.95
N ASP A 33 -8.59 -2.89 12.34
CA ASP A 33 -8.13 -4.12 13.00
C ASP A 33 -6.61 -4.30 12.93
N HIS A 34 -5.94 -3.63 12.00
CA HIS A 34 -4.49 -3.66 11.87
C HIS A 34 -3.92 -2.33 11.37
N VAL A 35 -2.59 -2.19 11.53
CA VAL A 35 -1.85 -1.06 10.98
C VAL A 35 -1.51 -1.37 9.52
N SER A 36 -2.00 -0.53 8.61
CA SER A 36 -1.64 -0.59 7.18
C SER A 36 -0.14 -0.34 6.96
N GLY A 37 0.46 -1.14 6.08
CA GLY A 37 1.81 -0.94 5.57
C GLY A 37 1.89 -0.06 4.33
N ALA A 38 0.79 0.52 3.84
CA ALA A 38 0.75 1.22 2.55
C ALA A 38 1.77 2.34 2.45
N ARG A 39 1.94 3.13 3.52
CA ARG A 39 2.93 4.21 3.55
C ARG A 39 4.37 3.70 3.50
N ARG A 40 4.69 2.67 4.29
CA ARG A 40 6.02 2.06 4.32
C ARG A 40 6.36 1.43 2.97
N LEU A 41 5.39 0.76 2.37
CA LEU A 41 5.53 0.16 1.05
C LEU A 41 5.67 1.22 -0.06
N ALA A 42 4.94 2.34 0.04
CA ALA A 42 5.07 3.46 -0.89
C ALA A 42 6.46 4.10 -0.81
N GLU A 43 6.98 4.32 0.40
CA GLU A 43 8.34 4.83 0.63
C GLU A 43 9.41 3.90 0.04
N ALA A 44 9.25 2.58 0.21
CA ALA A 44 10.20 1.59 -0.28
C ALA A 44 10.18 1.41 -1.81
N THR A 45 9.05 1.66 -2.47
CA THR A 45 8.83 1.29 -3.89
C THR A 45 8.62 2.48 -4.82
N GLY A 46 8.31 3.66 -4.26
CA GLY A 46 7.83 4.82 -5.02
C GLY A 46 6.42 4.65 -5.58
N ALA A 47 5.70 3.59 -5.23
CA ALA A 47 4.35 3.35 -5.72
C ALA A 47 3.34 4.31 -5.06
N PRO A 48 2.43 4.93 -5.84
CA PRO A 48 1.34 5.73 -5.27
C PRO A 48 0.33 4.87 -4.51
N ILE A 49 -0.26 5.46 -3.48
CA ILE A 49 -1.35 4.91 -2.68
C ILE A 49 -2.67 5.42 -3.23
N PHE A 50 -3.60 4.51 -3.44
CA PHE A 50 -4.95 4.74 -3.91
C PHE A 50 -5.96 4.42 -2.82
N MET A 51 -6.89 5.33 -2.59
CA MET A 51 -8.03 5.16 -1.68
C MET A 51 -9.29 5.73 -2.29
N HIS A 52 -10.44 5.25 -1.82
CA HIS A 52 -11.71 5.87 -2.17
C HIS A 52 -11.74 7.32 -1.68
N GLN A 53 -12.21 8.25 -2.52
CA GLN A 53 -12.30 9.69 -2.22
C GLN A 53 -13.01 10.07 -0.90
N ALA A 54 -13.89 9.18 -0.40
CA ALA A 54 -14.60 9.38 0.87
C ALA A 54 -13.84 8.83 2.10
N ALA A 55 -12.61 8.34 1.92
CA ALA A 55 -11.78 7.87 3.04
C ALA A 55 -11.34 9.05 3.91
N ASP A 56 -11.68 9.01 5.20
CA ASP A 56 -11.29 10.05 6.15
C ASP A 56 -9.84 9.84 6.63
N VAL A 57 -8.88 10.14 5.74
CA VAL A 57 -7.45 10.02 6.00
C VAL A 57 -6.70 11.31 5.69
N ARG A 58 -5.63 11.58 6.44
CA ARG A 58 -4.87 12.84 6.37
C ARG A 58 -3.51 12.71 5.69
N PHE A 59 -3.16 11.53 5.17
CA PHE A 59 -1.90 11.32 4.47
C PHE A 59 -2.08 11.46 2.96
N PRO A 60 -1.02 11.80 2.20
CA PRO A 60 -1.09 11.91 0.74
C PRO A 60 -1.53 10.59 0.09
N HIS A 61 -2.57 10.64 -0.73
CA HIS A 61 -3.07 9.53 -1.52
C HIS A 61 -3.69 10.06 -2.83
N THR A 62 -3.97 9.16 -3.76
CA THR A 62 -4.71 9.44 -4.99
C THR A 62 -6.12 8.88 -4.84
N ASP A 63 -7.11 9.65 -5.26
CA ASP A 63 -8.50 9.19 -5.29
C ASP A 63 -8.69 8.10 -6.36
N LEU A 64 -9.42 7.04 -5.99
CA LEU A 64 -9.95 6.02 -6.91
C LEU A 64 -11.24 6.46 -7.58
#